data_AF-A0A8S9DL22-F1
#
_entry.id   AF-A0A8S9DL22-F1
#
_cell.length_a   1.000
_cell.length_b   1.000
_cell.length_c   1.000
_cell.angle_alpha   90.00
_cell.angle_beta   90.00
_cell.angle_gamma   90.00
#
_symmetry.space_group_name_H-M   'P 1'
#
loop_
_entity.id
_entity.type
_entity.pdbx_description
1 polymer ?
#
loop_
_entity_poly.entity_id
_entity_poly.type
_entity_poly.pdbx_seq_one_letter_code
_entity_poly.pdbx_strand_id
1 'polypeptide(L)'
;MKDFDQILDGCLAQISSGAASLDDCLARYPEHAAQLGQILLTAANLKRGRIVMPSTAFKARARTRLTVYMQAHPRRKSFAFPFLRLAFSMAALLLAFIVTGTALAQRALPGDALYNWKLTGEQVWRAVSPDPLAVDLVLSERRVDEMLAISSEADMFASALECYRETLTRLALQTDVDSQARILPVLTSQKEAFANIGISVPELDIYLDAMEKLAPTPTPLTLPTKNPPDISTLTPTLVPTFPIPTFPVPLLPFPPLP
;
A
#
# COMPACT_ATOMS: atom_id res chain seq x y z
N MET A 1 -49.39 -38.57 33.47
CA MET A 1 -48.68 -38.90 34.72
C MET A 1 -47.27 -38.35 34.60
N LYS A 2 -46.71 -37.73 35.64
CA LYS A 2 -45.29 -37.35 35.62
C LYS A 2 -44.47 -38.59 35.94
N ASP A 3 -43.40 -38.82 35.19
CA ASP A 3 -42.47 -39.92 35.46
C ASP A 3 -41.74 -39.69 36.79
N PHE A 4 -41.38 -40.79 37.46
CA PHE A 4 -40.70 -40.77 38.76
C PHE A 4 -39.45 -39.87 38.76
N ASP A 5 -38.66 -39.90 37.69
CA ASP A 5 -37.46 -39.08 37.56
C ASP A 5 -37.77 -37.57 37.56
N GLN A 6 -38.85 -37.15 36.90
CA GLN A 6 -39.29 -35.74 36.91
C GLN A 6 -39.78 -35.30 38.28
N ILE A 7 -40.39 -36.22 39.04
CA ILE A 7 -40.83 -35.97 40.42
C ILE A 7 -39.59 -35.81 41.32
N LEU A 8 -38.63 -36.73 41.22
CA LEU A 8 -37.38 -36.70 41.99
C LEU A 8 -36.57 -35.42 41.71
N ASP A 9 -36.38 -35.06 40.45
CA ASP A 9 -35.65 -33.84 40.07
C ASP A 9 -36.34 -32.58 40.60
N GLY A 10 -37.67 -32.52 40.52
CA GLY A 10 -38.46 -31.43 41.07
C GLY A 10 -38.31 -31.31 42.59
N CYS A 11 -38.36 -32.43 43.32
CA CYS A 11 -38.16 -32.46 44.77
C CYS A 11 -36.74 -32.07 45.16
N LEU A 12 -35.72 -32.57 44.46
CA LEU A 12 -34.32 -32.19 44.70
C LEU A 12 -34.09 -30.70 44.47
N ALA A 13 -34.65 -30.12 43.40
CA ALA A 13 -34.55 -28.70 43.12
C ALA A 13 -35.18 -27.86 44.24
N GLN A 14 -36.40 -28.19 44.67
CA GLN A 14 -37.12 -27.46 45.73
C GLN A 14 -36.45 -27.58 47.11
N ILE A 15 -35.95 -28.76 47.47
CA ILE A 15 -35.18 -28.95 48.71
C ILE A 15 -33.83 -28.22 48.62
N SER A 16 -33.20 -28.17 47.44
CA SER A 16 -31.92 -27.48 47.27
C SER A 16 -32.02 -25.97 47.42
N SER A 17 -33.14 -25.38 46.97
CA SER A 17 -33.45 -23.94 47.06
C SER A 17 -34.09 -23.53 48.38
N GLY A 18 -34.44 -24.49 49.26
CA GLY A 18 -35.11 -24.23 50.53
C GLY A 18 -36.61 -23.95 50.40
N ALA A 19 -37.20 -24.19 49.23
CA ALA A 19 -38.62 -23.93 48.95
C ALA A 19 -39.57 -25.03 49.48
N ALA A 20 -39.04 -26.21 49.80
CA ALA A 20 -39.80 -27.31 50.41
C ALA A 20 -38.92 -28.16 51.32
N SER A 21 -39.50 -28.73 52.37
CA SER A 21 -38.83 -29.73 53.20
C SER A 21 -38.94 -31.14 52.60
N LEU A 22 -38.21 -32.10 53.17
CA LEU A 22 -38.30 -33.51 52.79
C LEU A 22 -39.74 -34.03 52.96
N ASP A 23 -40.36 -33.72 54.09
CA ASP A 23 -41.71 -34.19 54.44
C ASP A 23 -42.76 -33.57 53.51
N ASP A 24 -42.59 -32.31 53.10
CA ASP A 24 -43.48 -31.65 52.12
C ASP A 24 -43.43 -32.34 50.75
N CYS A 25 -42.25 -32.81 50.35
CA CYS A 25 -42.07 -33.54 49.09
C CYS A 25 -42.71 -34.93 49.14
N LEU A 26 -42.63 -35.61 50.29
CA LEU A 26 -43.23 -36.94 50.49
C LEU A 26 -44.76 -36.86 50.59
N ALA A 27 -45.30 -35.84 51.26
CA ALA A 27 -46.74 -35.61 51.36
C ALA A 27 -47.38 -35.28 50.00
N ARG A 28 -46.63 -34.63 49.10
CA ARG A 28 -47.10 -34.26 47.76
C ARG A 28 -47.18 -35.43 46.78
N TYR A 29 -46.39 -36.49 47.00
CA TYR A 29 -46.33 -37.67 46.15
C TYR A 29 -46.41 -38.96 46.97
N PRO A 30 -47.57 -39.25 47.60
CA PRO A 30 -47.73 -40.39 48.51
C PRO A 30 -47.51 -41.74 47.82
N GLU A 31 -47.84 -41.84 46.53
CA GLU A 31 -47.66 -43.06 45.71
C GLU A 31 -46.20 -43.47 45.55
N HIS A 32 -45.26 -42.50 45.60
CA HIS A 32 -43.82 -42.74 45.45
C HIS A 32 -43.03 -42.51 46.73
N ALA A 33 -43.70 -42.23 47.86
CA ALA A 33 -43.06 -41.77 49.09
C ALA A 33 -41.99 -42.72 49.64
N ALA A 34 -42.23 -44.04 49.59
CA ALA A 34 -41.28 -45.05 50.08
C ALA A 34 -39.95 -45.03 49.29
N GLN A 35 -40.02 -44.92 47.96
CA GLN A 35 -38.85 -44.90 47.09
C GLN A 35 -38.16 -43.53 47.07
N LEU A 36 -38.96 -42.46 47.04
CA LEU A 36 -38.48 -41.07 47.00
C LEU A 36 -37.74 -40.69 48.29
N GLY A 37 -38.24 -41.13 49.46
CA GLY A 37 -37.65 -40.81 50.76
C GLY A 37 -36.21 -41.31 50.91
N GLN A 38 -35.92 -42.53 50.47
CA GLN A 38 -34.58 -43.11 50.56
C GLN A 38 -33.55 -42.33 49.71
N ILE A 39 -33.94 -41.94 48.48
CA ILE A 39 -33.05 -41.22 47.56
C ILE A 39 -32.81 -39.79 48.06
N LEU A 40 -33.86 -39.09 48.50
CA LEU A 40 -33.73 -37.71 49.00
C LEU A 40 -32.90 -37.63 50.29
N LEU A 41 -33.05 -38.61 51.19
CA LEU A 41 -32.25 -38.70 52.42
C LEU A 41 -30.77 -38.93 52.11
N THR A 42 -30.48 -39.77 51.11
CA THR A 42 -29.11 -40.01 50.64
C THR A 42 -28.50 -38.76 50.01
N ALA A 43 -29.26 -38.05 49.16
CA ALA A 43 -28.83 -36.79 48.56
C ALA A 43 -28.56 -35.70 49.62
N ALA A 44 -29.38 -35.62 50.66
CA ALA A 44 -29.18 -34.69 51.77
C ALA A 44 -27.91 -34.99 52.58
N ASN A 45 -27.58 -36.28 52.78
CA ASN A 45 -26.33 -36.70 53.43
C ASN A 45 -25.10 -36.33 52.58
N LEU A 46 -25.15 -36.54 51.26
CA LEU A 46 -24.07 -36.17 50.33
C LEU A 46 -23.83 -34.65 50.26
N LYS A 47 -24.89 -33.84 50.32
CA LYS A 47 -24.78 -32.37 50.34
C LYS A 47 -23.97 -31.87 51.55
N ARG A 48 -24.11 -32.51 52.71
CA ARG A 48 -23.33 -32.19 53.92
C ARG A 48 -21.83 -32.43 53.76
N GLY A 49 -21.42 -33.40 52.94
CA GLY A 49 -20.01 -33.70 52.66
C GLY A 49 -19.35 -32.84 51.58
N ARG A 50 -20.12 -32.02 50.84
CA ARG A 50 -19.62 -31.32 49.63
C ARG A 50 -18.81 -30.05 49.92
N ILE A 51 -18.82 -29.52 51.14
CA ILE A 51 -18.08 -28.30 51.49
C ILE A 51 -16.68 -28.68 51.99
N VAL A 52 -15.83 -29.19 51.09
CA VAL A 52 -14.40 -29.34 51.36
C VAL A 52 -13.70 -28.09 50.82
N MET A 53 -13.56 -27.07 51.67
CA MET A 53 -12.72 -25.93 51.35
C MET A 53 -11.28 -26.18 51.80
N PRO A 54 -10.27 -25.98 50.92
CA PRO A 54 -8.88 -26.08 51.34
C PRO A 54 -8.57 -25.01 52.38
N SER A 55 -7.86 -25.40 53.43
CA SER A 55 -7.46 -24.49 54.50
C SER A 55 -6.62 -23.33 53.96
N THR A 56 -6.68 -22.19 54.64
CA THR A 56 -5.87 -21.00 54.29
C THR A 56 -4.37 -21.33 54.27
N ALA A 57 -3.91 -22.16 55.20
CA ALA A 57 -2.54 -22.66 55.26
C ALA A 57 -2.15 -23.51 54.04
N PHE A 58 -3.05 -24.37 53.56
CA PHE A 58 -2.81 -25.15 52.34
C PHE A 58 -2.68 -24.24 51.11
N LYS A 59 -3.59 -23.26 50.96
CA LYS A 59 -3.54 -22.28 49.86
C LYS A 59 -2.25 -21.47 49.88
N ALA A 60 -1.80 -21.03 51.06
CA ALA A 60 -0.56 -20.28 51.21
C ALA A 60 0.65 -21.12 50.75
N ARG A 61 0.75 -22.36 51.23
CA ARG A 61 1.84 -23.29 50.83
C ARG A 61 1.83 -23.59 49.34
N ALA A 62 0.65 -23.80 48.76
CA ALA A 62 0.50 -24.04 47.33
C ALA A 62 0.98 -22.84 46.49
N ARG A 63 0.62 -21.62 46.90
CA ARG A 63 1.09 -20.39 46.25
C ARG A 63 2.61 -20.26 46.32
N THR A 64 3.21 -20.46 47.50
CA THR A 64 4.67 -20.39 47.64
C THR A 64 5.38 -21.38 46.73
N ARG A 65 4.90 -22.63 46.68
CA ARG A 65 5.47 -23.66 45.79
C ARG A 65 5.37 -23.29 44.31
N LEU A 66 4.23 -22.75 43.90
CA LEU A 66 4.03 -22.31 42.52
C LEU A 66 4.97 -21.17 42.14
N THR A 67 5.12 -20.17 43.02
CA THR A 67 6.04 -19.04 42.79
C THR A 67 7.48 -19.52 42.64
N VAL A 68 7.95 -20.39 43.54
CA VAL A 68 9.30 -20.97 43.47
C VAL A 68 9.50 -21.74 42.16
N TYR A 69 8.51 -22.53 41.75
CA TYR A 69 8.58 -23.27 40.49
C TYR A 69 8.67 -22.35 39.28
N MET A 70 7.87 -21.28 39.24
CA MET A 70 7.89 -20.29 38.15
C MET A 70 9.21 -19.53 38.07
N GLN A 71 9.84 -19.25 39.22
CA GLN A 71 11.16 -18.61 39.27
C GLN A 71 12.27 -19.55 38.80
N ALA A 72 12.19 -20.84 39.14
CA ALA A 72 13.15 -21.86 38.70
C ALA A 72 12.98 -22.23 37.21
N HIS A 73 11.78 -22.07 36.66
CA HIS A 73 11.47 -22.38 35.26
C HIS A 73 10.92 -21.15 34.52
N PRO A 74 11.74 -20.10 34.32
CA PRO A 74 11.30 -18.93 33.57
C PRO A 74 10.94 -19.37 32.15
N ARG A 75 9.65 -19.28 31.80
CA ARG A 75 9.21 -19.50 30.42
C ARG A 75 9.91 -18.48 29.53
N ARG A 76 10.83 -18.94 28.67
CA ARG A 76 11.40 -18.10 27.61
C ARG A 76 10.24 -17.63 26.74
N LYS A 77 9.96 -16.33 26.77
CA LYS A 77 8.92 -15.69 25.96
C LYS A 77 9.41 -15.67 24.51
N SER A 78 9.24 -16.80 23.80
CA SER A 78 9.48 -16.87 22.36
C SER A 78 8.33 -16.17 21.66
N PHE A 79 8.34 -14.83 21.63
CA PHE A 79 7.20 -14.06 21.14
C PHE A 79 7.50 -13.13 19.96
N ALA A 80 8.72 -13.12 19.41
CA ALA A 80 9.06 -12.18 18.34
C ALA A 80 9.55 -12.81 17.03
N PHE A 81 9.98 -14.07 17.03
CA PHE A 81 10.65 -14.65 15.87
C PHE A 81 9.76 -14.98 14.64
N PRO A 82 8.52 -15.49 14.77
CA PRO A 82 7.73 -15.83 13.57
C PRO A 82 7.10 -14.58 12.92
N PHE A 83 6.67 -13.59 13.71
CA PHE A 83 6.04 -12.37 13.20
C PHE A 83 7.04 -11.45 12.51
N LEU A 84 8.29 -11.33 13.01
CA LEU A 84 9.33 -10.59 12.28
C LEU A 84 9.66 -11.25 10.95
N ARG A 85 9.81 -12.59 10.93
CA ARG A 85 10.07 -13.33 9.68
C ARG A 85 8.93 -13.17 8.68
N LEU A 86 7.67 -13.21 9.14
CA LEU A 86 6.51 -12.98 8.30
C LEU A 86 6.48 -11.54 7.77
N ALA A 87 6.74 -10.54 8.63
CA ALA A 87 6.80 -9.14 8.22
C ALA A 87 7.91 -8.89 7.18
N PHE A 88 9.10 -9.46 7.39
CA PHE A 88 10.19 -9.38 6.41
C PHE A 88 9.86 -10.11 5.12
N SER A 89 9.20 -11.28 5.16
CA SER A 89 8.77 -11.97 3.94
C SER A 89 7.70 -11.18 3.18
N MET A 90 6.75 -10.55 3.87
CA MET A 90 5.72 -9.74 3.26
C MET A 90 6.31 -8.45 2.67
N ALA A 91 7.23 -7.81 3.38
CA ALA A 91 7.98 -6.65 2.88
C ALA A 91 8.82 -7.00 1.66
N ALA A 92 9.52 -8.14 1.66
CA ALA A 92 10.29 -8.61 0.51
C ALA A 92 9.38 -8.94 -0.68
N LEU A 93 8.19 -9.50 -0.45
CA LEU A 93 7.23 -9.82 -1.50
C LEU A 93 6.59 -8.56 -2.09
N LEU A 94 6.26 -7.57 -1.25
CA LEU A 94 5.83 -6.24 -1.70
C LEU A 94 6.93 -5.55 -2.49
N LEU A 95 8.18 -5.59 -2.02
CA LEU A 95 9.32 -5.03 -2.74
C LEU A 95 9.52 -5.73 -4.09
N ALA A 96 9.43 -7.06 -4.12
CA ALA A 96 9.49 -7.84 -5.36
C ALA A 96 8.32 -7.49 -6.30
N PHE A 97 7.12 -7.25 -5.78
CA PHE A 97 5.97 -6.80 -6.58
C PHE A 97 6.17 -5.40 -7.14
N ILE A 98 6.78 -4.49 -6.37
CA ILE A 98 7.14 -3.15 -6.83
C ILE A 98 8.21 -3.23 -7.93
N VAL A 99 9.25 -4.04 -7.73
CA VAL A 99 10.35 -4.21 -8.71
C VAL A 99 9.88 -4.93 -9.97
N THR A 100 9.07 -5.99 -9.85
CA THR A 100 8.60 -6.78 -11.00
C THR A 100 7.43 -6.10 -11.71
N GLY A 101 6.53 -5.46 -10.94
CA GLY A 101 5.39 -4.73 -11.46
C GLY A 101 5.79 -3.46 -12.21
N THR A 102 6.87 -2.80 -11.83
CA THR A 102 7.39 -1.65 -12.58
C THR A 102 7.97 -2.08 -13.93
N ALA A 103 8.78 -3.13 -14.01
CA ALA A 103 9.40 -3.53 -15.28
C ALA A 103 8.40 -3.87 -16.40
N LEU A 104 7.30 -4.56 -16.06
CA LEU A 104 6.24 -4.88 -17.03
C LEU A 104 5.32 -3.69 -17.30
N ALA A 105 4.96 -2.91 -16.27
CA ALA A 105 4.09 -1.75 -16.45
C ALA A 105 4.76 -0.61 -17.24
N GLN A 106 6.08 -0.44 -17.16
CA GLN A 106 6.77 0.60 -17.94
C GLN A 106 6.66 0.36 -19.45
N ARG A 107 6.50 -0.89 -19.89
CA ARG A 107 6.31 -1.27 -21.30
C ARG A 107 4.85 -1.34 -21.74
N ALA A 108 3.90 -1.14 -20.83
CA ALA A 108 2.49 -1.14 -21.18
C ALA A 108 2.21 -0.01 -22.19
N LEU A 109 1.57 -0.38 -23.30
CA LEU A 109 1.10 0.51 -24.35
C LEU A 109 -0.36 0.88 -24.11
N PRO A 110 -0.84 1.98 -24.71
CA PRO A 110 -2.26 2.35 -24.69
C PRO A 110 -3.12 1.19 -25.16
N GLY A 111 -4.04 0.70 -24.31
CA GLY A 111 -4.86 -0.50 -24.57
C GLY A 111 -4.48 -1.73 -23.74
N ASP A 112 -3.28 -1.77 -23.16
CA ASP A 112 -2.87 -2.86 -22.27
C ASP A 112 -3.53 -2.78 -20.89
N ALA A 113 -3.75 -3.95 -20.27
CA ALA A 113 -4.37 -4.04 -18.94
C ALA A 113 -3.62 -3.26 -17.85
N LEU A 114 -2.29 -3.17 -17.95
CA LEU A 114 -1.43 -2.47 -16.99
C LEU A 114 -1.20 -0.99 -17.34
N TYR A 115 -1.78 -0.47 -18.42
CA TYR A 115 -1.56 0.90 -18.86
C TYR A 115 -2.11 1.93 -17.84
N ASN A 116 -3.29 1.68 -17.26
CA ASN A 116 -3.85 2.54 -16.22
C ASN A 116 -2.97 2.59 -14.96
N TRP A 117 -2.29 1.47 -14.65
CA TRP A 117 -1.33 1.42 -13.54
C TRP A 117 -0.09 2.27 -13.85
N LYS A 118 0.40 2.23 -15.10
CA LYS A 118 1.48 3.12 -15.58
C LYS A 118 1.10 4.59 -15.43
N LEU A 119 -0.08 4.99 -15.91
CA LEU A 119 -0.58 6.38 -15.76
C LEU A 119 -0.63 6.82 -14.30
N THR A 120 -1.11 5.95 -13.41
CA THR A 120 -1.18 6.25 -11.97
C THR A 120 0.21 6.45 -11.37
N GLY A 121 1.18 5.58 -11.72
CA GLY A 121 2.56 5.72 -11.27
C GLY A 121 3.21 7.03 -11.74
N GLU A 122 2.91 7.45 -12.97
CA GLU A 122 3.39 8.71 -13.53
C GLU A 122 2.75 9.93 -12.86
N GLN A 123 1.45 9.88 -12.51
CA GLN A 123 0.79 10.93 -11.73
C GLN A 123 1.41 11.09 -10.35
N VAL A 124 1.72 9.97 -9.67
CA VAL A 124 2.41 9.98 -8.38
C VAL A 124 3.81 10.58 -8.53
N TRP A 125 4.57 10.16 -9.56
CA TRP A 125 5.90 10.70 -9.82
C TRP A 125 5.86 12.22 -10.03
N ARG A 126 4.91 12.72 -10.83
CA ARG A 126 4.70 14.15 -11.03
C ARG A 126 4.37 14.88 -9.72
N ALA A 127 3.50 14.30 -8.89
CA ALA A 127 3.05 14.91 -7.64
C ALA A 127 4.16 15.04 -6.58
N VAL A 128 5.15 14.14 -6.59
CA VAL A 128 6.27 14.17 -5.65
C VAL A 128 7.51 14.86 -6.21
N SER A 129 7.53 15.20 -7.51
CA SER A 129 8.68 15.85 -8.15
C SER A 129 8.78 17.33 -7.76
N PRO A 130 9.97 17.83 -7.38
CA PRO A 130 10.22 19.25 -7.18
C PRO A 130 10.07 20.08 -8.46
N ASP A 131 10.28 19.47 -9.64
CA ASP A 131 10.08 20.09 -10.95
C ASP A 131 9.05 19.27 -11.75
N PRO A 132 7.75 19.61 -11.64
CA PRO A 132 6.69 18.93 -12.40
C PRO A 132 6.80 19.15 -13.92
N LEU A 133 7.37 20.28 -14.36
CA LEU A 133 7.55 20.56 -15.78
C LEU A 133 8.59 19.63 -16.40
N ALA A 134 9.72 19.40 -15.74
CA ALA A 134 10.70 18.40 -16.20
C ALA A 134 10.06 17.02 -16.37
N VAL A 135 9.22 16.60 -15.42
CA VAL A 135 8.50 15.33 -15.50
C VAL A 135 7.55 15.33 -16.69
N ASP A 136 6.77 16.39 -16.88
CA ASP A 136 5.82 16.50 -17.99
C ASP A 136 6.51 16.45 -19.35
N LEU A 137 7.71 17.04 -19.50
CA LEU A 137 8.51 16.94 -20.72
C LEU A 137 8.96 15.50 -20.99
N VAL A 138 9.51 14.82 -19.98
CA VAL A 138 9.93 13.41 -20.12
C VAL A 138 8.74 12.50 -20.45
N LEU A 139 7.59 12.73 -19.81
CA LEU A 139 6.38 11.98 -20.11
C LEU A 139 5.84 12.29 -21.51
N SER A 140 6.00 13.52 -22.00
CA SER A 140 5.58 13.89 -23.36
C SER A 140 6.39 13.15 -24.43
N GLU A 141 7.70 13.03 -24.26
CA GLU A 141 8.57 12.26 -25.16
C GLU A 141 8.18 10.79 -25.17
N ARG A 142 7.93 10.21 -23.99
CA ARG A 142 7.43 8.84 -23.89
C ARG A 142 6.11 8.62 -24.61
N ARG A 143 5.19 9.59 -24.60
CA ARG A 143 3.92 9.48 -25.36
C ARG A 143 4.15 9.45 -26.85
N VAL A 144 5.12 10.22 -27.35
CA VAL A 144 5.54 10.13 -28.76
C VAL A 144 6.05 8.72 -29.06
N ASP A 145 6.98 8.18 -28.27
CA ASP A 145 7.51 6.82 -28.48
C ASP A 145 6.41 5.76 -28.50
N GLU A 146 5.42 5.86 -27.60
CA GLU A 146 4.27 4.96 -27.59
C GLU A 146 3.46 5.11 -28.88
N MET A 147 3.08 6.32 -29.28
CA MET A 147 2.36 6.57 -30.54
C MET A 147 3.11 6.05 -31.77
N LEU A 148 4.44 6.19 -31.81
CA LEU A 148 5.28 5.65 -32.87
C LEU A 148 5.20 4.11 -32.91
N ALA A 149 5.27 3.46 -31.74
CA ALA A 149 5.26 2.01 -31.63
C ALA A 149 3.94 1.35 -32.09
N ILE A 150 2.81 2.03 -31.91
CA ILE A 150 1.46 1.55 -32.29
C ILE A 150 0.86 2.32 -33.46
N SER A 151 1.69 2.98 -34.27
CA SER A 151 1.26 3.79 -35.42
C SER A 151 0.45 3.01 -36.46
N SER A 152 0.58 1.68 -36.53
CA SER A 152 -0.20 0.82 -37.42
C SER A 152 -1.58 0.42 -36.87
N GLU A 153 -1.85 0.62 -35.58
CA GLU A 153 -3.05 0.12 -34.89
C GLU A 153 -4.00 1.27 -34.56
N ALA A 154 -5.00 1.50 -35.41
CA ALA A 154 -5.84 2.72 -35.37
C ALA A 154 -6.52 2.98 -34.02
N ASP A 155 -7.09 1.96 -33.38
CA ASP A 155 -7.82 2.11 -32.11
C ASP A 155 -6.88 2.44 -30.94
N MET A 156 -5.73 1.77 -30.87
CA MET A 156 -4.70 2.04 -29.86
C MET A 156 -4.06 3.41 -30.10
N PHE A 157 -3.80 3.76 -31.35
CA PHE A 157 -3.25 5.05 -31.73
C PHE A 157 -4.18 6.20 -31.33
N ALA A 158 -5.50 6.06 -31.51
CA ALA A 158 -6.48 7.06 -31.06
C ALA A 158 -6.42 7.27 -29.53
N SER A 159 -6.31 6.18 -28.76
CA SER A 159 -6.14 6.28 -27.30
C SER A 159 -4.82 6.95 -26.92
N ALA A 160 -3.73 6.67 -27.64
CA ALA A 160 -2.42 7.25 -27.41
C ALA A 160 -2.41 8.77 -27.69
N LEU A 161 -3.10 9.17 -28.77
CA LEU A 161 -3.26 10.56 -29.16
C LEU A 161 -4.00 11.36 -28.09
N GLU A 162 -5.05 10.81 -27.48
CA GLU A 162 -5.74 11.46 -26.36
C GLU A 162 -4.81 11.67 -25.15
N CYS A 163 -4.03 10.66 -24.76
CA CYS A 163 -3.04 10.82 -23.69
C CYS A 163 -1.96 11.88 -24.01
N TYR A 164 -1.58 12.00 -25.30
CA TYR A 164 -0.67 13.04 -25.75
C TYR A 164 -1.32 14.43 -25.68
N ARG A 165 -2.58 14.57 -26.11
CA ARG A 165 -3.36 15.82 -26.02
C ARG A 165 -3.52 16.32 -24.59
N GLU A 166 -3.76 15.42 -23.63
CA GLU A 166 -3.78 15.78 -22.21
C GLU A 166 -2.42 16.33 -21.74
N THR A 167 -1.32 15.79 -22.27
CA THR A 167 0.03 16.27 -21.96
C THR A 167 0.27 17.64 -22.56
N LEU A 168 -0.10 17.86 -23.83
CA LEU A 168 -0.04 19.18 -24.47
C LEU A 168 -0.87 20.22 -23.72
N THR A 169 -2.07 19.85 -23.26
CA THR A 169 -2.93 20.74 -22.49
C THR A 169 -2.24 21.19 -21.19
N ARG A 170 -1.53 20.29 -20.50
CA ARG A 170 -0.79 20.62 -19.28
C ARG A 170 0.41 21.52 -19.54
N LEU A 171 1.15 21.26 -20.61
CA LEU A 171 2.26 22.13 -21.03
C LEU A 171 1.74 23.51 -21.46
N ALA A 172 0.57 23.56 -22.09
CA ALA A 172 -0.07 24.80 -22.51
C ALA A 172 -0.46 25.75 -21.37
N LEU A 173 -0.65 25.22 -20.16
CA LEU A 173 -0.89 26.03 -18.97
C LEU A 173 0.37 26.75 -18.47
N GLN A 174 1.56 26.39 -18.95
CA GLN A 174 2.82 27.04 -18.57
C GLN A 174 3.04 28.29 -19.42
N THR A 175 2.73 29.45 -18.85
CA THR A 175 2.79 30.74 -19.56
C THR A 175 4.04 31.55 -19.25
N ASP A 176 4.88 31.11 -18.30
CA ASP A 176 6.10 31.84 -17.95
C ASP A 176 7.22 31.61 -18.99
N VAL A 177 8.09 32.61 -19.14
CA VAL A 177 9.12 32.66 -20.18
C VAL A 177 10.13 31.52 -20.02
N ASP A 178 10.49 31.18 -18.78
CA ASP A 178 11.48 30.13 -18.50
C ASP A 178 10.93 28.74 -18.87
N SER A 179 9.67 28.45 -18.53
CA SER A 179 9.00 27.23 -18.94
C SER A 179 8.85 27.14 -20.45
N GLN A 180 8.43 28.21 -21.11
CA GLN A 180 8.28 28.24 -22.57
C GLN A 180 9.62 27.99 -23.29
N ALA A 181 10.72 28.57 -22.79
CA ALA A 181 12.06 28.33 -23.33
C ALA A 181 12.49 26.86 -23.23
N ARG A 182 11.99 26.12 -22.23
CA ARG A 182 12.24 24.67 -22.07
C ARG A 182 11.30 23.82 -22.94
N ILE A 183 10.04 24.21 -23.07
CA ILE A 183 9.00 23.46 -23.79
C ILE A 183 9.21 23.50 -25.30
N LEU A 184 9.53 24.68 -25.84
CA LEU A 184 9.60 24.92 -27.28
C LEU A 184 10.56 23.96 -28.02
N PRO A 185 11.83 23.78 -27.63
CA PRO A 185 12.73 22.87 -28.35
C PRO A 185 12.25 21.42 -28.33
N VAL A 186 11.62 20.98 -27.24
CA VAL A 186 11.09 19.60 -27.11
C VAL A 186 9.93 19.39 -28.07
N LEU A 187 8.95 20.30 -28.08
CA LEU A 187 7.78 20.16 -28.96
C LEU A 187 8.13 20.31 -30.45
N THR A 188 9.10 21.15 -30.79
CA THR A 188 9.63 21.23 -32.17
C THR A 188 10.24 19.90 -32.60
N SER A 189 11.06 19.27 -31.75
CA SER A 189 11.62 17.93 -32.01
C SER A 189 10.53 16.87 -32.19
N GLN A 190 9.48 16.91 -31.36
CA GLN A 190 8.35 15.99 -31.47
C GLN A 190 7.58 16.17 -32.79
N LYS A 191 7.39 17.41 -33.24
CA LYS A 191 6.78 17.71 -34.54
C LYS A 191 7.59 17.11 -35.69
N GLU A 192 8.91 17.24 -35.65
CA GLU A 192 9.80 16.62 -36.64
C GLU A 192 9.70 15.08 -36.61
N ALA A 193 9.64 14.48 -35.42
CA ALA A 193 9.48 13.04 -35.27
C ALA A 193 8.18 12.52 -35.90
N PHE A 194 7.05 13.21 -35.70
CA PHE A 194 5.79 12.86 -36.35
C PHE A 194 5.83 13.06 -37.87
N ALA A 195 6.42 14.17 -38.34
CA ALA A 195 6.55 14.45 -39.75
C ALA A 195 7.37 13.37 -40.49
N ASN A 196 8.43 12.85 -39.86
CA ASN A 196 9.28 11.80 -40.43
C ASN A 196 8.55 10.49 -40.72
N ILE A 197 7.45 10.21 -40.00
CA ILE A 197 6.64 9.02 -40.20
C ILE A 197 5.28 9.31 -40.84
N GLY A 198 5.08 10.54 -41.34
CA GLY A 198 3.86 10.95 -42.03
C GLY A 198 2.64 11.12 -41.13
N ILE A 199 2.84 11.29 -39.82
CA ILE A 199 1.77 11.57 -38.86
C ILE A 199 1.65 13.09 -38.69
N SER A 200 0.41 13.60 -38.70
CA SER A 200 0.11 14.99 -38.38
C SER A 200 -0.73 15.05 -37.11
N VAL A 201 -0.30 15.92 -36.19
CA VAL A 201 -1.01 16.19 -34.93
C VAL A 201 -1.38 17.69 -34.92
N PRO A 202 -2.59 18.06 -35.38
CA PRO A 202 -2.98 19.46 -35.54
C PRO A 202 -2.89 20.28 -34.25
N GLU A 203 -3.13 19.66 -33.09
CA GLU A 203 -3.07 20.35 -31.79
C GLU A 203 -1.64 20.81 -31.45
N LEU A 204 -0.63 20.05 -31.86
CA LEU A 204 0.77 20.42 -31.67
C LEU A 204 1.13 21.64 -32.53
N ASP A 205 0.65 21.68 -33.77
CA ASP A 205 0.84 22.82 -34.68
C ASP A 205 0.19 24.09 -34.11
N ILE A 206 -1.06 24.00 -33.65
CA ILE A 206 -1.77 25.12 -33.03
C ILE A 206 -1.00 25.64 -31.81
N TYR A 207 -0.44 24.75 -31.01
CA TYR A 207 0.29 25.13 -29.81
C TYR A 207 1.62 25.81 -30.12
N LEU A 208 2.41 25.26 -31.05
CA LEU A 208 3.66 25.87 -31.49
C LEU A 208 3.43 27.26 -32.12
N ASP A 209 2.40 27.40 -32.96
CA ASP A 209 2.01 28.69 -33.55
C ASP A 209 1.60 29.72 -32.48
N ALA A 210 0.94 29.27 -31.41
CA ALA A 210 0.57 30.13 -30.29
C ALA A 210 1.82 30.58 -29.51
N MET A 211 2.74 29.66 -29.21
CA MET A 211 4.00 29.98 -28.52
C MET A 211 4.88 30.94 -29.33
N GLU A 212 4.97 30.76 -30.65
CA GLU A 212 5.76 31.65 -31.51
C GLU A 212 5.19 33.08 -31.54
N LYS A 213 3.87 33.24 -31.43
CA LYS A 213 3.22 34.56 -31.30
C LYS A 213 3.45 35.21 -29.93
N LEU A 214 3.69 34.40 -28.90
CA LEU A 214 3.99 34.83 -27.53
C LEU A 214 5.48 35.11 -27.31
N ALA A 215 6.35 34.59 -28.18
CA ALA A 215 7.78 34.88 -28.14
C ALA A 215 7.96 36.40 -28.30
N PRO A 216 8.68 37.07 -27.37
CA PRO A 216 8.97 38.48 -27.54
C PRO A 216 9.73 38.63 -28.85
N THR A 217 9.25 39.51 -29.74
CA THR A 217 9.99 39.97 -30.90
C THR A 217 11.43 40.22 -30.46
N PRO A 218 12.45 39.67 -31.13
CA PRO A 218 13.81 40.07 -30.84
C PRO A 218 13.86 41.58 -31.12
N THR A 219 13.79 42.37 -30.05
CA THR A 219 14.13 43.78 -30.09
C THR A 219 15.52 43.77 -30.71
N PRO A 220 15.74 44.43 -31.85
CA PRO A 220 17.09 44.52 -32.40
C PRO A 220 17.95 45.02 -31.26
N LEU A 221 18.96 44.23 -30.87
CA LEU A 221 20.00 44.72 -29.98
C LEU A 221 20.65 45.88 -30.73
N THR A 222 20.15 47.09 -30.51
CA THR A 222 20.89 48.30 -30.82
C THR A 222 22.11 48.24 -29.93
N LEU A 223 23.19 47.71 -30.52
CA LEU A 223 24.53 47.76 -29.98
C LEU A 223 24.80 49.23 -29.63
N PRO A 224 24.91 49.62 -28.35
CA PRO A 224 25.50 50.91 -28.06
C PRO A 224 26.96 50.80 -28.46
N THR A 225 27.36 51.53 -29.50
CA THR A 225 28.75 51.81 -29.83
C THR A 225 29.39 52.46 -28.60
N LYS A 226 29.93 51.65 -27.70
CA LYS A 226 30.78 52.07 -26.61
C LYS A 226 32.19 51.63 -27.00
N ASN A 227 33.06 52.62 -27.16
CA ASN A 227 34.49 52.45 -27.39
C ASN A 227 35.07 51.33 -26.53
N PRO A 228 36.05 50.56 -27.07
CA PRO A 228 36.64 49.43 -26.35
C PRO A 228 37.37 49.94 -25.10
N PRO A 229 37.05 49.42 -23.90
CA PRO A 229 37.96 49.54 -22.78
C PRO A 229 39.05 48.47 -22.89
N ASP A 230 40.22 48.92 -22.50
CA ASP A 230 41.54 48.31 -22.47
C ASP A 230 41.58 46.82 -22.09
N ILE A 231 42.32 46.04 -22.86
CA ILE A 231 42.58 44.62 -22.62
C ILE A 231 43.72 44.55 -21.62
N SER A 232 43.42 44.66 -20.33
CA SER A 232 44.35 44.26 -19.29
C SER A 232 43.58 43.91 -18.03
N THR A 233 43.95 42.79 -17.42
CA THR A 233 43.44 42.22 -16.17
C THR A 233 42.03 41.65 -16.18
N LEU A 234 41.87 40.36 -16.53
CA LEU A 234 41.12 39.40 -15.70
C LEU A 234 41.70 37.99 -15.84
N THR A 235 42.20 37.50 -14.72
CA THR A 235 42.69 36.15 -14.41
C THR A 235 41.62 35.07 -14.73
N PRO A 236 41.98 33.88 -15.24
CA PRO A 236 41.00 32.82 -15.48
C PRO A 236 40.53 32.21 -14.15
N THR A 237 39.29 32.52 -13.75
CA THR A 237 38.59 31.77 -12.70
C THR A 237 38.13 30.44 -13.28
N LEU A 238 38.77 29.35 -12.83
CA LEU A 238 38.39 27.97 -13.11
C LEU A 238 36.92 27.74 -12.72
N VAL A 239 36.08 27.44 -13.71
CA VAL A 239 34.74 26.88 -13.47
C VAL A 239 34.92 25.45 -12.95
N PRO A 240 34.38 25.09 -11.77
CA PRO A 240 34.45 23.72 -11.30
C PRO A 240 33.55 22.83 -12.16
N THR A 241 34.18 21.87 -12.85
CA THR A 241 33.53 20.72 -13.50
C THR A 241 32.80 19.91 -12.43
N PHE A 242 31.48 19.93 -12.45
CA PHE A 242 30.68 18.99 -11.66
C PHE A 242 30.77 17.60 -12.32
N PRO A 243 31.14 16.54 -11.58
CA PRO A 243 31.17 15.19 -12.12
C PRO A 243 29.75 14.68 -12.36
N ILE A 244 29.52 14.16 -13.56
CA ILE A 244 28.35 13.38 -13.92
C ILE A 244 28.27 12.18 -12.96
N PRO A 245 27.14 11.94 -12.24
CA PRO A 245 27.01 10.74 -11.43
C PRO A 245 26.89 9.50 -12.32
N THR A 246 27.97 8.73 -12.39
CA THR A 246 28.00 7.39 -13.00
C THR A 246 27.22 6.44 -12.10
N PHE A 247 25.98 6.12 -12.44
CA PHE A 247 25.27 5.01 -11.80
C PHE A 247 25.87 3.68 -12.31
N PRO A 248 26.27 2.74 -11.43
CA PRO A 248 26.74 1.44 -11.86
C PRO A 248 25.57 0.67 -12.49
N VAL A 249 25.72 0.34 -13.77
CA VAL A 249 24.85 -0.62 -14.46
C VAL A 249 25.03 -1.98 -13.79
N PRO A 250 23.99 -2.59 -13.19
CA PRO A 250 24.11 -3.96 -12.71
C PRO A 250 24.23 -4.90 -13.92
N LEU A 251 25.35 -5.61 -14.00
CA LEU A 251 25.54 -6.73 -14.92
C LEU A 251 24.48 -7.78 -14.63
N LEU A 252 23.49 -7.90 -15.51
CA LEU A 252 22.59 -9.06 -15.53
C LEU A 252 23.38 -10.28 -16.03
N PRO A 253 23.27 -11.44 -15.38
CA PRO A 253 23.85 -12.68 -15.90
C PRO A 253 23.10 -13.09 -17.17
N PHE A 254 23.84 -13.30 -18.25
CA PHE A 254 23.31 -13.92 -19.47
C PHE A 254 22.77 -15.33 -19.16
N PRO A 255 21.57 -15.71 -19.64
CA PRO A 255 21.15 -17.09 -19.60
C PRO A 255 22.02 -17.93 -20.56
N PRO A 256 22.33 -19.20 -20.22
CA PRO A 256 23.00 -20.09 -21.15
C PRO A 256 22.06 -20.38 -22.34
N LEU A 257 22.59 -20.21 -23.55
CA LEU A 257 21.92 -20.64 -24.78
C LEU A 257 21.94 -22.18 -24.88
N PRO A 258 20.93 -22.78 -25.54
CA PRO A 258 20.74 -24.23 -25.64
C PRO A 258 21.81 -24.94 -26.48
#